data_AF-A0A3A0CLC8-F1
#
_entry.id   AF-A0A3A0CLC8-F1
#
_cell.length_a   1.000
_cell.length_b   1.000
_cell.length_c   1.000
_cell.angle_alpha   90.00
_cell.angle_beta   90.00
_cell.angle_gamma   90.00
#
_symmetry.space_group_name_H-M   'P 1'
#
loop_
_entity.id
_entity.type
_entity.pdbx_description
1 polymer ?
#
loop_
_entity_poly.entity_id
_entity_poly.type
_entity_poly.pdbx_seq_one_letter_code
_entity_poly.pdbx_strand_id
1 'polypeptide(L)'
;MAWIGLAGPTPGQPAPKIAESATTAPSAPTCEDELATLDAANNPRDKAIAEFLVARCQLVLDCARPLSLVLADHAAARDQLARETSAVLAQIRVAQESLPGSGLEPEKIATLESELAMHRAFAEAFAAIARDPATDEARKQLTEATIGLALYLDDTRKEVVEAARLWQGVAYRLAAKPDRALQVLRPVLSAPAARRIGFWARIERCRSLADQGRYAAALALAARLGPRVDAWFEDEDTATRKAATDSLRWLKADLLERWAARLQDSGEKERAEQALEERKLILDSEEVPVATDRWLTLDEAVPGILIRRESTEPSDAAPHEDE
;
A
#
# COMPACT_ATOMS: atom_id res chain seq x y z
N MET A 1 44.22 13.34 -30.53
CA MET A 1 43.51 12.28 -29.79
C MET A 1 44.48 11.67 -28.80
N ALA A 2 44.36 12.02 -27.51
CA ALA A 2 45.21 11.50 -26.45
C ALA A 2 44.47 10.37 -25.73
N TRP A 3 45.08 9.19 -25.70
CA TRP A 3 44.60 8.04 -24.93
C TRP A 3 45.02 8.19 -23.47
N ILE A 4 44.06 8.22 -22.55
CA ILE A 4 44.29 8.18 -21.11
C ILE A 4 44.27 6.70 -20.70
N GLY A 5 45.41 6.20 -20.24
CA GLY A 5 45.55 4.83 -19.70
C GLY A 5 44.96 4.74 -18.29
N LEU A 6 43.99 3.84 -18.10
CA LEU A 6 43.47 3.46 -16.79
C LEU A 6 44.41 2.42 -16.16
N ALA A 7 44.99 2.76 -15.02
CA ALA A 7 45.76 1.83 -14.20
C ALA A 7 44.81 0.81 -13.54
N GLY A 8 45.09 -0.47 -13.74
CA GLY A 8 44.35 -1.57 -13.12
C GLY A 8 44.64 -1.70 -11.62
N PRO A 9 43.70 -2.27 -10.84
CA PRO A 9 43.84 -2.43 -9.40
C PRO A 9 44.93 -3.45 -9.04
N THR A 10 45.71 -3.11 -8.01
CA THR A 10 46.82 -3.92 -7.47
C THR A 10 46.28 -5.16 -6.75
N PRO A 11 46.73 -6.38 -7.09
CA PRO A 11 46.36 -7.59 -6.35
C PRO A 11 47.08 -7.62 -5.00
N GLY A 12 46.35 -7.78 -3.89
CA GLY A 12 46.96 -8.15 -2.60
C GLY A 12 46.55 -7.36 -1.35
N GLN A 13 45.60 -6.42 -1.42
CA GLN A 13 45.08 -5.80 -0.20
C GLN A 13 43.98 -6.66 0.44
N PRO A 14 44.14 -7.10 1.71
CA PRO A 14 43.07 -7.78 2.44
C PRO A 14 41.89 -6.82 2.61
N ALA A 15 40.69 -7.28 2.25
CA ALA A 15 39.47 -6.50 2.35
C ALA A 15 39.28 -5.99 3.79
N PRO A 16 38.92 -4.71 3.99
CA PRO A 16 38.62 -4.19 5.31
C PRO A 16 37.47 -4.99 5.91
N LYS A 17 37.67 -5.53 7.12
CA LYS A 17 36.60 -6.15 7.93
C LYS A 17 35.59 -5.05 8.25
N ILE A 18 34.52 -4.98 7.48
CA ILE A 18 33.37 -4.14 7.79
C ILE A 18 32.77 -4.73 9.08
N ALA A 19 32.81 -3.94 10.16
CA ALA A 19 32.18 -4.32 11.41
C ALA A 19 30.66 -4.33 11.19
N GLU A 20 30.05 -5.51 11.23
CA GLU A 20 28.60 -5.70 11.29
C GLU A 20 28.10 -5.10 12.61
N SER A 21 27.79 -3.80 12.58
CA SER A 21 26.97 -3.19 13.61
C SER A 21 25.57 -3.75 13.43
N ALA A 22 25.13 -4.60 14.36
CA ALA A 22 23.77 -5.11 14.40
C ALA A 22 22.81 -3.95 14.69
N THR A 23 22.43 -3.23 13.63
CA THR A 23 21.36 -2.24 13.68
C THR A 23 20.07 -3.00 13.90
N THR A 24 19.56 -2.99 15.13
CA THR A 24 18.23 -3.53 15.46
C THR A 24 17.22 -2.81 14.57
N ALA A 25 16.55 -3.55 13.69
CA ALA A 25 15.53 -2.97 12.83
C ALA A 25 14.45 -2.32 13.71
N PRO A 26 13.99 -1.11 13.37
CA PRO A 26 12.91 -0.47 14.11
C PRO A 26 11.69 -1.41 14.12
N SER A 27 11.11 -1.61 15.31
CA SER A 27 9.87 -2.38 15.45
C SER A 27 8.79 -1.75 14.58
N ALA A 28 8.02 -2.59 13.88
CA ALA A 28 6.88 -2.11 13.11
C ALA A 28 5.91 -1.35 14.02
N PRO A 29 5.34 -0.23 13.56
CA PRO A 29 4.38 0.53 14.36
C PRO A 29 3.17 -0.36 14.72
N THR A 30 2.72 -0.26 15.98
CA THR A 30 1.57 -0.99 16.52
C THR A 30 0.57 -0.01 17.12
N CYS A 31 -0.66 -0.46 17.39
CA CYS A 31 -1.68 0.34 18.06
C CYS A 31 -1.64 0.25 19.60
N GLU A 32 -0.53 -0.21 20.18
CA GLU A 32 -0.39 -0.39 21.63
C GLU A 32 -0.50 0.93 22.38
N ASP A 33 0.06 2.01 21.83
CA ASP A 33 0.00 3.35 22.41
C ASP A 33 -1.42 3.92 22.44
N GLU A 34 -2.18 3.75 21.35
CA GLU A 34 -3.57 4.18 21.27
C GLU A 34 -4.46 3.38 22.22
N LEU A 35 -4.23 2.07 22.34
CA LEU A 35 -4.94 1.22 23.30
C LEU A 35 -4.62 1.61 24.74
N ALA A 36 -3.35 1.86 25.06
CA ALA A 36 -2.95 2.35 26.38
C ALA A 36 -3.56 3.73 26.69
N THR A 37 -3.67 4.60 25.68
CA THR A 37 -4.35 5.90 25.82
C THR A 37 -5.84 5.73 26.13
N LEU A 38 -6.50 4.75 25.50
CA LEU A 38 -7.89 4.42 25.78
C LEU A 38 -8.08 3.88 27.20
N ASP A 39 -7.21 2.98 27.65
CA ASP A 39 -7.26 2.42 29.00
C ASP A 39 -7.02 3.49 30.09
N ALA A 40 -6.20 4.49 29.79
CA ALA A 40 -5.92 5.61 30.70
C ALA A 40 -7.01 6.71 30.71
N ALA A 41 -7.96 6.68 29.77
CA ALA A 41 -8.96 7.73 29.61
C ALA A 41 -10.04 7.68 30.73
N ASN A 42 -10.02 8.66 31.63
CA ASN A 42 -10.86 8.67 32.84
C ASN A 42 -12.11 9.55 32.74
N ASN A 43 -12.31 10.28 31.64
CA ASN A 43 -13.47 11.12 31.43
C ASN A 43 -14.06 10.93 30.01
N PRO A 44 -15.33 11.30 29.77
CA PRO A 44 -16.00 11.08 28.48
C PRO A 44 -15.29 11.75 27.29
N ARG A 45 -14.67 12.92 27.52
CA ARG A 45 -13.94 13.66 26.49
C ARG A 45 -12.73 12.89 26.00
N ASP A 46 -11.86 12.49 26.92
CA ASP A 46 -10.64 11.76 26.62
C ASP A 46 -10.96 10.38 26.04
N LYS A 47 -12.02 9.74 26.53
CA LYS A 47 -12.49 8.46 26.02
C LYS A 47 -12.93 8.54 24.56
N ALA A 48 -13.74 9.54 24.20
CA ALA A 48 -14.18 9.73 22.82
C ALA A 48 -13.01 10.00 21.87
N ILE A 49 -12.01 10.78 22.31
CA ILE A 49 -10.78 11.01 21.53
C ILE A 49 -9.99 9.71 21.39
N ALA A 50 -9.77 8.97 22.48
CA ALA A 50 -9.00 7.74 22.45
C ALA A 50 -9.66 6.66 21.58
N GLU A 51 -10.98 6.50 21.64
CA GLU A 51 -11.72 5.57 20.78
C GLU A 51 -11.59 5.92 19.29
N PHE A 52 -11.62 7.21 18.96
CA PHE A 52 -11.33 7.71 17.62
C PHE A 52 -9.90 7.36 17.18
N LEU A 53 -8.91 7.56 18.05
CA LEU A 53 -7.50 7.27 17.77
C LEU A 53 -7.27 5.77 17.54
N VAL A 54 -7.89 4.90 18.35
CA VAL A 54 -7.84 3.44 18.18
C VAL A 54 -8.48 3.03 16.85
N ALA A 55 -9.67 3.53 16.52
CA ALA A 55 -10.33 3.25 15.24
C ALA A 55 -9.43 3.59 14.04
N ARG A 56 -8.80 4.77 14.11
CA ARG A 56 -7.86 5.26 13.11
C ARG A 56 -6.63 4.36 12.99
N CYS A 57 -6.00 4.04 14.12
CA CYS A 57 -4.78 3.24 14.13
C CYS A 57 -5.02 1.85 13.54
N GLN A 58 -6.08 1.16 13.97
CA GLN A 58 -6.44 -0.17 13.46
C GLN A 58 -6.73 -0.14 11.96
N LEU A 59 -7.44 0.88 11.47
CA LEU A 59 -7.68 1.04 10.04
C LEU A 59 -6.37 1.19 9.26
N VAL A 60 -5.44 2.00 9.76
CA VAL A 60 -4.23 2.37 9.02
C VAL A 60 -3.17 1.27 9.11
N LEU A 61 -2.92 0.70 10.30
CA LEU A 61 -1.82 -0.23 10.56
C LEU A 61 -2.27 -1.69 10.46
N ASP A 62 -3.31 -2.11 11.20
CA ASP A 62 -3.70 -3.53 11.26
C ASP A 62 -4.21 -4.04 9.90
N CYS A 63 -4.84 -3.17 9.10
CA CYS A 63 -5.27 -3.52 7.75
C CYS A 63 -4.14 -3.50 6.70
N ALA A 64 -3.02 -2.80 6.93
CA ALA A 64 -1.98 -2.58 5.91
C ALA A 64 -1.35 -3.89 5.42
N ARG A 65 -0.96 -4.77 6.34
CA ARG A 65 -0.34 -6.06 6.02
C ARG A 65 -1.29 -6.98 5.23
N PRO A 66 -2.50 -7.31 5.70
CA PRO A 66 -3.40 -8.18 4.94
C PRO A 66 -3.79 -7.55 3.59
N LEU A 67 -3.93 -6.23 3.49
CA LEU A 67 -4.15 -5.56 2.21
C LEU A 67 -2.97 -5.71 1.25
N SER A 68 -1.73 -5.62 1.74
CA SER A 68 -0.53 -5.86 0.93
C SER A 68 -0.51 -7.27 0.34
N LEU A 69 -0.92 -8.25 1.14
CA LEU A 69 -1.02 -9.64 0.69
C LEU A 69 -2.14 -9.82 -0.34
N VAL A 70 -3.28 -9.17 -0.16
CA VAL A 70 -4.37 -9.16 -1.17
C VAL A 70 -3.90 -8.49 -2.46
N LEU A 71 -3.15 -7.39 -2.37
CA LEU A 71 -2.51 -6.74 -3.52
C LEU A 71 -1.47 -7.65 -4.18
N ALA A 72 -0.81 -8.54 -3.46
CA ALA A 72 0.05 -9.58 -4.03
C ALA A 72 -0.72 -10.84 -4.49
N ASP A 73 -2.06 -10.74 -4.64
CA ASP A 73 -2.97 -11.81 -5.05
C ASP A 73 -2.97 -13.05 -4.12
N HIS A 74 -2.59 -12.90 -2.85
CA HIS A 74 -2.66 -13.98 -1.86
C HIS A 74 -4.06 -14.11 -1.24
N ALA A 75 -4.86 -15.03 -1.78
CA ALA A 75 -6.24 -15.25 -1.34
C ALA A 75 -6.39 -15.56 0.15
N ALA A 76 -5.43 -16.25 0.77
CA ALA A 76 -5.47 -16.61 2.19
C ALA A 76 -5.49 -15.40 3.15
N ALA A 77 -5.04 -14.23 2.69
CA ALA A 77 -5.06 -13.01 3.51
C ALA A 77 -6.45 -12.38 3.65
N ARG A 78 -7.43 -12.80 2.84
CA ARG A 78 -8.79 -12.26 2.86
C ARG A 78 -9.52 -12.51 4.19
N ASP A 79 -9.35 -13.69 4.78
CA ASP A 79 -9.97 -14.00 6.08
C ASP A 79 -9.40 -13.13 7.20
N GLN A 80 -8.09 -12.85 7.15
CA GLN A 80 -7.46 -11.91 8.07
C GLN A 80 -8.02 -10.50 7.85
N LEU A 81 -8.03 -10.03 6.60
CA LEU A 81 -8.58 -8.71 6.27
C LEU A 81 -10.03 -8.55 6.72
N ALA A 82 -10.87 -9.58 6.55
CA ALA A 82 -12.27 -9.55 6.98
C ALA A 82 -12.40 -9.40 8.50
N ARG A 83 -11.54 -10.06 9.28
CA ARG A 83 -11.52 -9.92 10.75
C ARG A 83 -11.07 -8.53 11.18
N GLU A 84 -9.95 -8.04 10.66
CA GLU A 84 -9.42 -6.72 11.03
C GLU A 84 -10.42 -5.61 10.66
N THR A 85 -10.98 -5.66 9.45
CA THR A 85 -11.96 -4.65 9.00
C THR A 85 -13.27 -4.70 9.79
N SER A 86 -13.71 -5.89 10.23
CA SER A 86 -14.87 -6.02 11.12
C SER A 86 -14.60 -5.39 12.48
N ALA A 87 -13.41 -5.58 13.04
CA ALA A 87 -12.99 -4.95 14.30
C ALA A 87 -12.95 -3.42 14.15
N VAL A 88 -12.34 -2.91 13.07
CA VAL A 88 -12.30 -1.47 12.75
C VAL A 88 -13.72 -0.88 12.63
N LEU A 89 -14.63 -1.53 11.91
CA LEU A 89 -16.01 -1.04 11.76
C LEU A 89 -16.77 -1.01 13.08
N ALA A 90 -16.52 -1.97 13.97
CA ALA A 90 -17.06 -1.97 15.32
C ALA A 90 -16.49 -0.81 16.14
N GLN A 91 -15.17 -0.60 16.10
CA GLN A 91 -14.50 0.48 16.82
C GLN A 91 -14.92 1.87 16.31
N ILE A 92 -15.11 2.05 15.00
CA ILE A 92 -15.67 3.29 14.42
C ILE A 92 -17.07 3.56 14.97
N ARG A 93 -17.91 2.53 15.11
CA ARG A 93 -19.26 2.69 15.69
C ARG A 93 -19.18 3.15 17.15
N VAL A 94 -18.33 2.50 17.95
CA VAL A 94 -18.10 2.88 19.35
C VAL A 94 -17.65 4.34 19.45
N ALA A 95 -16.65 4.73 18.66
CA ALA A 95 -16.17 6.11 18.62
C ALA A 95 -17.28 7.11 18.26
N GLN A 96 -18.12 6.80 17.26
CA GLN A 96 -19.25 7.64 16.88
C GLN A 96 -20.31 7.76 17.99
N GLU A 97 -20.62 6.68 18.68
CA GLU A 97 -21.59 6.65 19.79
C GLU A 97 -21.10 7.41 21.03
N SER A 98 -19.78 7.54 21.21
CA SER A 98 -19.18 8.28 22.31
C SER A 98 -19.02 9.79 22.07
N LEU A 99 -19.14 10.27 20.83
CA LEU A 99 -19.05 11.70 20.53
C LEU A 99 -20.19 12.51 21.18
N PRO A 100 -21.48 12.09 21.10
CA PRO A 100 -22.55 12.74 21.84
C PRO A 100 -22.35 12.62 23.35
N GLY A 101 -22.31 13.75 24.05
CA GLY A 101 -22.13 13.76 25.51
C GLY A 101 -20.68 13.64 25.98
N SER A 102 -19.70 13.64 25.06
CA SER A 102 -18.27 13.70 25.39
C SER A 102 -17.85 14.99 26.10
N GLY A 103 -18.62 16.07 25.98
CA GLY A 103 -18.23 17.39 26.46
C GLY A 103 -17.19 18.08 25.57
N LEU A 104 -16.97 17.58 24.35
CA LEU A 104 -16.20 18.26 23.32
C LEU A 104 -16.95 19.46 22.75
N GLU A 105 -16.19 20.44 22.26
CA GLU A 105 -16.74 21.58 21.52
C GLU A 105 -17.44 21.09 20.23
N PRO A 106 -18.58 21.70 19.82
CA PRO A 106 -19.33 21.27 18.65
C PRO A 106 -18.50 21.21 17.36
N GLU A 107 -17.58 22.16 17.15
CA GLU A 107 -16.67 22.18 15.99
C GLU A 107 -15.72 20.97 15.98
N LYS A 108 -15.24 20.56 17.16
CA LYS A 108 -14.37 19.39 17.30
C LYS A 108 -15.16 18.11 17.07
N ILE A 109 -16.40 18.03 17.55
CA ILE A 109 -17.31 16.90 17.27
C ILE A 109 -17.51 16.78 15.76
N ALA A 110 -17.91 17.85 15.07
CA ALA A 110 -18.13 17.84 13.63
C ALA A 110 -16.87 17.43 12.84
N THR A 111 -15.69 17.88 13.30
CA THR A 111 -14.41 17.46 12.71
C THR A 111 -14.19 15.94 12.86
N LEU A 112 -14.36 15.40 14.08
CA LEU A 112 -14.18 13.97 14.33
C LEU A 112 -15.23 13.11 13.61
N GLU A 113 -16.47 13.58 13.51
CA GLU A 113 -17.54 12.91 12.74
C GLU A 113 -17.18 12.82 11.25
N SER A 114 -16.65 13.90 10.67
CA SER A 114 -16.18 13.92 9.28
C SER A 114 -15.03 12.94 9.06
N GLU A 115 -14.04 12.90 9.96
CA GLU A 115 -12.93 11.96 9.88
C GLU A 115 -13.39 10.50 10.07
N LEU A 116 -14.31 10.23 10.99
CA LEU A 116 -14.90 8.89 11.18
C LEU A 116 -15.71 8.44 9.96
N ALA A 117 -16.40 9.36 9.27
CA ALA A 117 -17.09 9.04 8.02
C ALA A 117 -16.10 8.61 6.93
N MET A 118 -14.95 9.27 6.84
CA MET A 118 -13.88 8.86 5.94
C MET A 118 -13.31 7.49 6.31
N HIS A 119 -12.97 7.27 7.59
CA HIS A 119 -12.48 5.98 8.06
C HIS A 119 -13.47 4.85 7.75
N ARG A 120 -14.77 5.10 7.95
CA ARG A 120 -15.84 4.17 7.64
C ARG A 120 -15.85 3.80 6.15
N ALA A 121 -15.75 4.79 5.25
CA ALA A 121 -15.74 4.54 3.81
C ALA A 121 -14.56 3.64 3.37
N PHE A 122 -13.37 3.87 3.92
CA PHE A 122 -12.22 2.99 3.67
C PHE A 122 -12.41 1.60 4.28
N ALA A 123 -12.88 1.50 5.52
CA ALA A 123 -13.13 0.23 6.19
C ALA A 123 -14.18 -0.62 5.45
N GLU A 124 -15.25 0.00 4.96
CA GLU A 124 -16.28 -0.67 4.15
C GLU A 124 -15.71 -1.16 2.81
N ALA A 125 -14.84 -0.39 2.16
CA ALA A 125 -14.13 -0.84 0.97
C ALA A 125 -13.19 -2.02 1.24
N PHE A 126 -12.46 -2.00 2.34
CA PHE A 126 -11.58 -3.11 2.73
C PHE A 126 -12.38 -4.37 3.08
N ALA A 127 -13.51 -4.22 3.77
CA ALA A 127 -14.43 -5.32 4.05
C ALA A 127 -15.02 -5.92 2.77
N ALA A 128 -15.30 -5.09 1.74
CA ALA A 128 -15.74 -5.58 0.44
C ALA A 128 -14.60 -6.31 -0.32
N ILE A 129 -13.37 -5.79 -0.28
CA ILE A 129 -12.16 -6.40 -0.87
C ILE A 129 -11.84 -7.75 -0.22
N ALA A 130 -12.13 -7.91 1.08
CA ALA A 130 -11.93 -9.17 1.79
C ALA A 130 -12.88 -10.30 1.33
N ARG A 131 -13.96 -9.98 0.61
CA ARG A 131 -14.91 -10.99 0.12
C ARG A 131 -14.37 -11.69 -1.13
N ASP A 132 -14.87 -12.90 -1.36
CA ASP A 132 -14.60 -13.61 -2.61
C ASP A 132 -15.38 -12.99 -3.79
N PRO A 133 -14.71 -12.40 -4.79
CA PRO A 133 -15.36 -11.80 -5.96
C PRO A 133 -15.97 -12.83 -6.93
N ALA A 134 -15.94 -14.13 -6.60
CA ALA A 134 -16.62 -15.17 -7.36
C ALA A 134 -18.15 -15.02 -7.39
N THR A 135 -18.74 -14.31 -6.43
CA THR A 135 -20.20 -14.13 -6.33
C THR A 135 -20.66 -12.75 -6.82
N ASP A 136 -21.85 -12.68 -7.43
CA ASP A 136 -22.42 -11.41 -7.91
C ASP A 136 -22.67 -10.41 -6.77
N GLU A 137 -23.07 -10.90 -5.60
CA GLU A 137 -23.30 -10.06 -4.42
C GLU A 137 -21.99 -9.41 -3.93
N ALA A 138 -20.87 -10.15 -3.91
CA ALA A 138 -19.58 -9.58 -3.57
C ALA A 138 -19.15 -8.51 -4.60
N ARG A 139 -19.38 -8.74 -5.90
CA ARG A 139 -19.08 -7.75 -6.96
C ARG A 139 -19.95 -6.50 -6.85
N LYS A 140 -21.20 -6.65 -6.43
CA LYS A 140 -22.10 -5.54 -6.16
C LYS A 140 -21.57 -4.70 -4.99
N GLN A 141 -21.22 -5.34 -3.88
CA GLN A 141 -20.67 -4.66 -2.70
C GLN A 141 -19.34 -3.96 -2.98
N LEU A 142 -18.45 -4.59 -3.77
CA LEU A 142 -17.23 -3.94 -4.25
C LEU A 142 -17.55 -2.66 -5.03
N THR A 143 -18.57 -2.70 -5.91
CA THR A 143 -19.00 -1.50 -6.64
C THR A 143 -19.60 -0.46 -5.72
N GLU A 144 -20.44 -0.84 -4.76
CA GLU A 144 -21.07 0.08 -3.81
C GLU A 144 -20.05 0.78 -2.92
N ALA A 145 -19.04 0.06 -2.42
CA ALA A 145 -18.00 0.65 -1.59
C ALA A 145 -17.16 1.71 -2.34
N THR A 146 -17.05 1.61 -3.67
CA THR A 146 -16.37 2.66 -4.46
C THR A 146 -17.11 4.00 -4.41
N ILE A 147 -18.42 4.02 -4.15
CA ILE A 147 -19.21 5.25 -4.04
C ILE A 147 -18.77 6.05 -2.80
N GLY A 148 -18.58 5.38 -1.66
CA GLY A 148 -18.09 6.02 -0.44
C GLY A 148 -16.70 6.63 -0.63
N LEU A 149 -15.79 5.90 -1.28
CA LEU A 149 -14.45 6.41 -1.60
C LEU A 149 -14.45 7.58 -2.59
N ALA A 150 -15.49 7.72 -3.41
CA ALA A 150 -15.55 8.77 -4.44
C ALA A 150 -15.59 10.18 -3.85
N LEU A 151 -16.09 10.31 -2.61
CA LEU A 151 -16.15 11.56 -1.86
C LEU A 151 -14.76 12.13 -1.54
N TYR A 152 -13.72 11.30 -1.56
CA TYR A 152 -12.36 11.66 -1.17
C TYR A 152 -11.39 11.78 -2.36
N LEU A 153 -11.91 11.78 -3.59
CA LEU A 153 -11.09 11.97 -4.79
C LEU A 153 -10.60 13.42 -4.98
N ASP A 154 -11.23 14.36 -4.29
CA ASP A 154 -10.93 15.79 -4.28
C ASP A 154 -10.51 16.30 -2.88
N ASP A 155 -10.08 15.40 -1.98
CA ASP A 155 -9.54 15.76 -0.66
C ASP A 155 -8.29 16.65 -0.81
N THR A 156 -8.07 17.55 0.14
CA THR A 156 -6.91 18.46 0.15
C THR A 156 -5.59 17.73 0.40
N ARG A 157 -5.65 16.56 1.06
CA ARG A 157 -4.50 15.67 1.31
C ARG A 157 -4.30 14.74 0.12
N LYS A 158 -3.20 14.92 -0.59
CA LYS A 158 -2.91 14.16 -1.83
C LYS A 158 -2.76 12.66 -1.58
N GLU A 159 -2.27 12.30 -0.41
CA GLU A 159 -2.08 10.93 0.06
C GLU A 159 -3.42 10.20 0.21
N VAL A 160 -4.42 10.87 0.76
CA VAL A 160 -5.80 10.35 0.88
C VAL A 160 -6.42 10.17 -0.51
N VAL A 161 -6.24 11.13 -1.41
CA VAL A 161 -6.70 11.02 -2.81
C VAL A 161 -6.05 9.81 -3.51
N GLU A 162 -4.74 9.60 -3.33
CA GLU A 162 -4.05 8.45 -3.91
C GLU A 162 -4.54 7.12 -3.32
N ALA A 163 -4.77 7.07 -2.00
CA ALA A 163 -5.35 5.89 -1.34
C ALA A 163 -6.76 5.59 -1.85
N ALA A 164 -7.63 6.59 -1.92
CA ALA A 164 -8.98 6.43 -2.46
C ALA A 164 -8.95 5.90 -3.91
N ARG A 165 -8.05 6.43 -4.75
CA ARG A 165 -7.87 5.94 -6.12
C ARG A 165 -7.38 4.51 -6.20
N LEU A 166 -6.39 4.13 -5.39
CA LEU A 166 -5.89 2.75 -5.32
C LEU A 166 -7.04 1.81 -4.99
N TRP A 167 -7.73 2.05 -3.87
CA TRP A 167 -8.73 1.10 -3.36
C TRP A 167 -9.99 1.05 -4.21
N GLN A 168 -10.40 2.16 -4.84
CA GLN A 168 -11.42 2.13 -5.89
C GLN A 168 -10.96 1.30 -7.10
N GLY A 169 -9.72 1.48 -7.54
CA GLY A 169 -9.14 0.73 -8.66
C GLY A 169 -9.15 -0.78 -8.41
N VAL A 170 -8.69 -1.20 -7.22
CA VAL A 170 -8.72 -2.59 -6.76
C VAL A 170 -10.15 -3.12 -6.75
N ALA A 171 -11.08 -2.39 -6.11
CA ALA A 171 -12.47 -2.82 -6.00
C ALA A 171 -13.15 -2.97 -7.37
N TYR A 172 -12.93 -2.03 -8.30
CA TYR A 172 -13.44 -2.15 -9.67
C TYR A 172 -12.82 -3.33 -10.42
N ARG A 173 -11.51 -3.57 -10.28
CA ARG A 173 -10.84 -4.72 -10.92
C ARG A 173 -11.42 -6.04 -10.41
N LEU A 174 -11.52 -6.20 -9.09
CA LEU A 174 -12.10 -7.39 -8.45
C LEU A 174 -13.58 -7.58 -8.81
N ALA A 175 -14.33 -6.48 -9.02
CA ALA A 175 -15.70 -6.52 -9.53
C ALA A 175 -15.82 -6.85 -11.02
N ALA A 176 -14.73 -7.27 -11.69
CA ALA A 176 -14.65 -7.52 -13.12
C ALA A 176 -15.01 -6.30 -14.00
N LYS A 177 -14.66 -5.08 -13.53
CA LYS A 177 -14.87 -3.81 -14.24
C LYS A 177 -13.54 -3.08 -14.53
N PRO A 178 -12.61 -3.68 -15.29
CA PRO A 178 -11.29 -3.10 -15.51
C PRO A 178 -11.32 -1.73 -16.22
N ASP A 179 -12.34 -1.45 -17.06
CA ASP A 179 -12.52 -0.11 -17.64
C ASP A 179 -12.69 0.98 -16.59
N ARG A 180 -13.48 0.71 -15.55
CA ARG A 180 -13.71 1.65 -14.44
C ARG A 180 -12.46 1.79 -13.58
N ALA A 181 -11.77 0.69 -13.32
CA ALA A 181 -10.47 0.73 -12.64
C ALA A 181 -9.48 1.65 -13.38
N LEU A 182 -9.37 1.54 -14.71
CA LEU A 182 -8.46 2.38 -15.51
C LEU A 182 -8.84 3.86 -15.58
N GLN A 183 -10.13 4.21 -15.42
CA GLN A 183 -10.60 5.60 -15.33
C GLN A 183 -10.11 6.28 -14.05
N VAL A 184 -10.12 5.54 -12.93
CA VAL A 184 -9.68 6.03 -11.62
C VAL A 184 -8.15 6.00 -11.51
N LEU A 185 -7.52 4.89 -11.91
CA LEU A 185 -6.08 4.67 -11.83
C LEU A 185 -5.32 5.37 -12.96
N ARG A 186 -5.43 6.69 -13.12
CA ARG A 186 -4.86 7.42 -14.27
C ARG A 186 -3.36 7.14 -14.47
N PRO A 187 -2.86 7.13 -15.72
CA PRO A 187 -1.45 6.89 -16.00
C PRO A 187 -0.63 8.08 -15.51
N VAL A 188 0.17 7.89 -14.45
CA VAL A 188 1.03 8.92 -13.90
C VAL A 188 2.43 8.33 -13.69
N LEU A 189 3.44 8.95 -14.30
CA LEU A 189 4.85 8.58 -14.12
C LEU A 189 5.62 9.56 -13.22
N SER A 190 4.94 10.58 -12.67
CA SER A 190 5.51 11.43 -11.63
C SER A 190 5.69 10.63 -10.34
N ALA A 191 6.50 11.16 -9.43
CA ALA A 191 6.58 10.64 -8.07
C ALA A 191 5.18 10.64 -7.44
N PRO A 192 4.79 9.54 -6.76
CA PRO A 192 3.57 9.49 -5.97
C PRO A 192 3.68 10.39 -4.73
N ALA A 193 2.56 10.90 -4.24
CA ALA A 193 2.50 11.61 -2.95
C ALA A 193 2.75 10.63 -1.79
N ALA A 194 2.09 9.47 -1.83
CA ALA A 194 2.34 8.36 -0.92
C ALA A 194 3.10 7.22 -1.66
N ARG A 195 4.41 7.11 -1.44
CA ARG A 195 5.33 6.21 -2.17
C ARG A 195 4.77 4.79 -2.41
N ARG A 196 4.48 4.06 -1.32
CA ARG A 196 4.02 2.66 -1.38
C ARG A 196 2.62 2.53 -2.00
N ILE A 197 1.67 3.38 -1.62
CA ILE A 197 0.29 3.38 -2.16
C ILE A 197 0.28 3.72 -3.66
N GLY A 198 0.98 4.78 -4.05
CA GLY A 198 1.07 5.18 -5.44
C GLY A 198 1.83 4.19 -6.31
N PHE A 199 2.81 3.46 -5.76
CA PHE A 199 3.45 2.33 -6.43
C PHE A 199 2.42 1.22 -6.72
N TRP A 200 1.67 0.78 -5.71
CA TRP A 200 0.63 -0.24 -5.88
C TRP A 200 -0.48 0.20 -6.83
N ALA A 201 -0.85 1.48 -6.85
CA ALA A 201 -1.83 2.01 -7.80
C ALA A 201 -1.39 1.82 -9.26
N ARG A 202 -0.08 1.90 -9.52
CA ARG A 202 0.49 1.68 -10.86
C ARG A 202 0.59 0.19 -11.20
N ILE A 203 0.89 -0.67 -10.22
CA ILE A 203 0.78 -2.13 -10.38
C ILE A 203 -0.67 -2.52 -10.75
N GLU A 204 -1.65 -2.02 -10.00
CA GLU A 204 -3.06 -2.30 -10.25
C GLU A 204 -3.54 -1.79 -11.61
N ARG A 205 -2.95 -0.69 -12.09
CA ARG A 205 -3.19 -0.21 -13.46
C ARG A 205 -2.67 -1.20 -14.50
N CYS A 206 -1.47 -1.75 -14.33
CA CYS A 206 -0.92 -2.78 -15.22
C CYS A 206 -1.82 -4.03 -15.24
N ARG A 207 -2.26 -4.50 -14.07
CA ARG A 207 -3.20 -5.62 -13.96
C ARG A 207 -4.52 -5.33 -14.67
N SER A 208 -5.09 -4.15 -14.45
CA SER A 208 -6.34 -3.72 -15.10
C SER A 208 -6.20 -3.63 -16.64
N LEU A 209 -5.04 -3.23 -17.16
CA LEU A 209 -4.77 -3.28 -18.61
C LEU A 209 -4.76 -4.72 -19.13
N ALA A 210 -4.11 -5.64 -18.40
CA ALA A 210 -4.06 -7.05 -18.76
C ALA A 210 -5.43 -7.73 -18.69
N ASP A 211 -6.27 -7.36 -17.71
CA ASP A 211 -7.65 -7.83 -17.59
C ASP A 211 -8.52 -7.42 -18.79
N GLN A 212 -8.17 -6.34 -19.51
CA GLN A 212 -8.77 -5.97 -20.80
C GLN A 212 -8.16 -6.70 -22.01
N GLY A 213 -7.22 -7.61 -21.79
CA GLY A 213 -6.44 -8.24 -22.85
C GLY A 213 -5.32 -7.38 -23.44
N ARG A 214 -5.01 -6.21 -22.85
CA ARG A 214 -4.00 -5.27 -23.35
C ARG A 214 -2.61 -5.55 -22.76
N TYR A 215 -2.16 -6.81 -22.85
CA TYR A 215 -0.90 -7.28 -22.24
C TYR A 215 0.33 -6.48 -22.69
N ALA A 216 0.45 -6.17 -23.98
CA ALA A 216 1.57 -5.36 -24.48
C ALA A 216 1.63 -3.97 -23.82
N ALA A 217 0.47 -3.33 -23.58
CA ALA A 217 0.41 -2.04 -22.90
C ALA A 217 0.75 -2.16 -21.41
N ALA A 218 0.31 -3.24 -20.76
CA ALA A 218 0.65 -3.54 -19.36
C ALA A 218 2.16 -3.76 -19.19
N LEU A 219 2.78 -4.59 -20.04
CA LEU A 219 4.22 -4.85 -20.03
C LEU A 219 5.05 -3.60 -20.35
N ALA A 220 4.63 -2.80 -21.33
CA ALA A 220 5.29 -1.53 -21.64
C ALA A 220 5.22 -0.53 -20.48
N LEU A 221 4.07 -0.44 -19.79
CA LEU A 221 3.95 0.38 -18.58
C LEU A 221 4.86 -0.14 -17.47
N ALA A 222 4.85 -1.45 -17.20
CA ALA A 222 5.73 -2.06 -16.20
C ALA A 222 7.22 -1.84 -16.52
N ALA A 223 7.63 -1.88 -17.79
CA ALA A 223 8.98 -1.54 -18.20
C ALA A 223 9.34 -0.07 -17.89
N ARG A 224 8.43 0.86 -18.15
CA ARG A 224 8.62 2.30 -17.86
C ARG A 224 8.64 2.62 -16.37
N LEU A 225 8.02 1.79 -15.53
CA LEU A 225 8.05 1.95 -14.08
C LEU A 225 9.41 1.59 -13.49
N GLY A 226 10.17 0.65 -14.08
CA GLY A 226 11.44 0.14 -13.53
C GLY A 226 12.41 1.25 -13.11
N PRO A 227 12.87 2.11 -14.04
CA PRO A 227 13.78 3.22 -13.71
C PRO A 227 13.19 4.27 -12.77
N ARG A 228 11.87 4.29 -12.58
CA ARG A 228 11.18 5.23 -11.69
C ARG A 228 11.11 4.73 -10.26
N VAL A 229 11.01 3.41 -10.07
CA VAL A 229 10.99 2.78 -8.74
C VAL A 229 12.27 3.15 -7.99
N ASP A 230 13.43 3.02 -8.62
CA ASP A 230 14.71 3.35 -7.98
C ASP A 230 14.74 4.82 -7.50
N ALA A 231 14.21 5.75 -8.31
CA ALA A 231 14.13 7.17 -7.95
C ALA A 231 13.06 7.48 -6.88
N TRP A 232 11.93 6.78 -6.88
CA TRP A 232 10.85 7.04 -5.91
C TRP A 232 11.19 6.57 -4.50
N PHE A 233 12.04 5.55 -4.38
CA PHE A 233 12.44 4.94 -3.13
C PHE A 233 13.91 5.26 -2.80
N GLU A 234 14.52 6.29 -3.41
CA GLU A 234 15.95 6.59 -3.25
C GLU A 234 16.34 6.84 -1.78
N ASP A 235 15.48 7.51 -1.02
CA ASP A 235 15.67 7.82 0.41
C ASP A 235 15.28 6.67 1.35
N GLU A 236 14.74 5.57 0.83
CA GLU A 236 14.32 4.43 1.62
C GLU A 236 15.48 3.44 1.82
N ASP A 237 15.33 2.55 2.79
CA ASP A 237 16.32 1.52 3.04
C ASP A 237 16.48 0.56 1.83
N THR A 238 17.64 -0.08 1.75
CA THR A 238 17.97 -0.98 0.63
C THR A 238 16.99 -2.16 0.50
N ALA A 239 16.40 -2.65 1.60
CA ALA A 239 15.45 -3.74 1.54
C ALA A 239 14.12 -3.28 0.94
N THR A 240 13.61 -2.10 1.32
CA THR A 240 12.40 -1.50 0.72
C THR A 240 12.57 -1.25 -0.77
N ARG A 241 13.70 -0.67 -1.20
CA ARG A 241 14.01 -0.50 -2.64
C ARG A 241 14.00 -1.82 -3.39
N LYS A 242 14.67 -2.83 -2.84
CA LYS A 242 14.73 -4.17 -3.42
C LYS A 242 13.33 -4.78 -3.52
N ALA A 243 12.50 -4.68 -2.50
CA ALA A 243 11.14 -5.21 -2.50
C ALA A 243 10.25 -4.53 -3.55
N ALA A 244 10.38 -3.23 -3.76
CA ALA A 244 9.66 -2.51 -4.82
C ALA A 244 10.09 -2.97 -6.21
N THR A 245 11.39 -3.10 -6.46
CA THR A 245 11.93 -3.59 -7.74
C THR A 245 11.54 -5.03 -8.01
N ASP A 246 11.64 -5.90 -6.99
CA ASP A 246 11.24 -7.30 -7.08
C ASP A 246 9.72 -7.43 -7.32
N SER A 247 8.88 -6.63 -6.67
CA SER A 247 7.42 -6.61 -6.90
C SER A 247 7.06 -6.30 -8.35
N LEU A 248 7.76 -5.34 -8.96
CA LEU A 248 7.56 -5.01 -10.37
C LEU A 248 8.06 -6.13 -11.30
N ARG A 249 9.16 -6.80 -10.92
CA ARG A 249 9.69 -7.96 -11.63
C ARG A 249 8.69 -9.10 -11.66
N TRP A 250 8.07 -9.44 -10.53
CA TRP A 250 7.06 -10.50 -10.48
C TRP A 250 5.76 -10.12 -11.17
N LEU A 251 5.34 -8.85 -11.09
CA LEU A 251 4.22 -8.38 -11.90
C LEU A 251 4.47 -8.66 -13.39
N LYS A 252 5.67 -8.38 -13.92
CA LYS A 252 5.98 -8.68 -15.33
C LYS A 252 5.90 -10.18 -15.62
N ALA A 253 6.42 -11.02 -14.72
CA ALA A 253 6.35 -12.46 -14.86
C ALA A 253 4.89 -12.98 -14.88
N ASP A 254 4.04 -12.51 -13.97
CA ASP A 254 2.59 -12.82 -13.96
C ASP A 254 1.90 -12.38 -15.25
N LEU A 255 2.18 -11.15 -15.71
CA LEU A 255 1.62 -10.62 -16.96
C LEU A 255 2.00 -11.48 -18.17
N LEU A 256 3.27 -11.93 -18.26
CA LEU A 256 3.75 -12.80 -19.33
C LEU A 256 3.11 -14.18 -19.28
N GLU A 257 2.94 -14.76 -18.09
CA GLU A 257 2.27 -16.05 -17.90
C GLU A 257 0.82 -16.00 -18.39
N ARG A 258 0.08 -14.98 -17.95
CA ARG A 258 -1.32 -14.76 -18.34
C ARG A 258 -1.44 -14.46 -19.84
N TRP A 259 -0.48 -13.74 -20.42
CA TRP A 259 -0.45 -13.47 -21.86
C TRP A 259 -0.17 -14.75 -22.66
N ALA A 260 0.78 -15.57 -22.22
CA ALA A 260 1.10 -16.85 -22.84
C ALA A 260 -0.11 -17.78 -22.86
N ALA A 261 -0.84 -17.90 -21.75
CA ALA A 261 -2.08 -18.69 -21.70
C ALA A 261 -3.09 -18.21 -22.76
N ARG A 262 -3.32 -16.89 -22.86
CA ARG A 262 -4.21 -16.32 -23.89
C ARG A 262 -3.74 -16.56 -25.32
N LEU A 263 -2.43 -16.49 -25.57
CA LEU A 263 -1.84 -16.78 -26.88
C LEU A 263 -2.02 -18.26 -27.24
N GLN A 264 -1.87 -19.18 -26.27
CA GLN A 264 -2.14 -20.60 -26.46
C GLN A 264 -3.60 -20.85 -26.86
N ASP A 265 -4.56 -20.25 -26.13
CA ASP A 265 -5.99 -20.34 -26.44
C ASP A 265 -6.32 -19.80 -27.84
N SER A 266 -5.53 -18.84 -28.32
CA SER A 266 -5.67 -18.23 -29.65
C SER A 266 -4.90 -18.97 -30.76
N GLY A 267 -4.19 -20.07 -30.44
CA GLY A 267 -3.41 -20.85 -31.39
C GLY A 267 -2.01 -20.29 -31.72
N GLU A 268 -1.59 -19.20 -31.09
CA GLU A 268 -0.30 -18.54 -31.30
C GLU A 268 0.82 -19.20 -30.46
N LYS A 269 1.03 -20.50 -30.66
CA LYS A 269 1.91 -21.35 -29.81
C LYS A 269 3.33 -20.82 -29.66
N GLU A 270 3.97 -20.44 -30.77
CA GLU A 270 5.35 -19.94 -30.75
C GLU A 270 5.50 -18.66 -29.92
N ARG A 271 4.54 -17.73 -30.02
CA ARG A 271 4.56 -16.50 -29.23
C ARG A 271 4.29 -16.76 -27.75
N ALA A 272 3.45 -17.75 -27.45
CA ALA A 272 3.23 -18.16 -26.07
C ALA A 272 4.51 -18.75 -25.45
N GLU A 273 5.24 -19.58 -26.20
CA GLU A 273 6.53 -20.13 -25.77
C GLU A 273 7.55 -19.03 -25.53
N GLN A 274 7.63 -18.02 -26.43
CA GLN A 274 8.50 -16.85 -26.25
C GLN A 274 8.15 -16.08 -24.96
N ALA A 275 6.87 -15.83 -24.69
CA ALA A 275 6.44 -15.16 -23.47
C ALA A 275 6.78 -15.96 -22.20
N LEU A 276 6.64 -17.30 -22.23
CA LEU A 276 7.05 -18.17 -21.13
C LEU A 276 8.56 -18.20 -20.93
N GLU A 277 9.34 -18.13 -21.99
CA GLU A 277 10.80 -18.07 -21.89
C GLU A 277 11.27 -16.74 -21.31
N GLU A 278 10.68 -15.61 -21.76
CA GLU A 278 10.93 -14.30 -21.15
C GLU A 278 10.57 -14.28 -19.66
N ARG A 279 9.44 -14.90 -19.28
CA ARG A 279 9.05 -15.07 -17.87
C ARG A 279 10.12 -15.82 -17.08
N LYS A 280 10.66 -16.93 -17.61
CA LYS A 280 11.73 -17.69 -16.93
C LYS A 280 13.00 -16.86 -16.76
N LEU A 281 13.39 -16.10 -17.79
CA LEU A 281 14.56 -15.21 -17.73
C LEU A 281 14.39 -14.14 -16.64
N ILE A 282 13.18 -13.59 -16.48
CA ILE A 282 12.87 -12.59 -15.44
C ILE A 282 12.95 -13.19 -14.03
N LEU A 283 12.47 -14.43 -13.85
CA LEU A 283 12.44 -15.09 -12.54
C LEU A 283 13.78 -15.70 -12.13
N ASP A 284 14.71 -15.92 -13.06
CA ASP A 284 16.05 -16.46 -12.79
C ASP A 284 16.01 -17.69 -11.85
N SER A 285 15.20 -18.70 -12.22
CA SER A 285 14.93 -19.94 -11.46
C SER A 285 14.10 -19.82 -10.18
N GLU A 286 13.56 -18.66 -9.83
CA GLU A 286 12.62 -18.53 -8.71
C GLU A 286 11.31 -19.30 -8.95
N GLU A 287 10.88 -20.08 -7.94
CA GLU A 287 9.59 -20.77 -7.96
C GLU A 287 8.42 -19.80 -7.72
N VAL A 288 7.28 -20.08 -8.36
CA VAL A 288 6.01 -19.35 -8.22
C VAL A 288 5.02 -20.29 -7.51
N PRO A 289 4.24 -19.83 -6.50
CA PRO A 289 4.08 -18.44 -6.07
C PRO A 289 5.26 -17.91 -5.26
N VAL A 290 5.58 -16.64 -5.48
CA VAL A 290 6.64 -15.93 -4.75
C VAL A 290 6.25 -15.80 -3.28
N ALA A 291 7.22 -16.00 -2.39
CA ALA A 291 7.03 -15.79 -0.97
C ALA A 291 6.54 -14.38 -0.64
N THR A 292 5.56 -14.30 0.27
CA THR A 292 4.81 -13.08 0.61
C THR A 292 5.68 -11.95 1.17
N ASP A 293 6.77 -12.31 1.84
CA ASP A 293 7.72 -11.40 2.49
C ASP A 293 8.61 -10.65 1.50
N ARG A 294 8.59 -11.04 0.23
CA ARG A 294 9.42 -10.40 -0.79
C ARG A 294 8.70 -9.25 -1.49
N TRP A 295 7.37 -9.19 -1.42
CA TRP A 295 6.57 -8.07 -1.96
C TRP A 295 6.77 -6.80 -1.14
N LEU A 296 6.64 -5.65 -1.80
CA LEU A 296 6.62 -4.36 -1.13
C LEU A 296 5.37 -4.28 -0.24
N THR A 297 5.57 -4.35 1.07
CA THR A 297 4.50 -4.17 2.04
C THR A 297 4.04 -2.73 2.09
N LEU A 298 2.76 -2.50 2.35
CA LEU A 298 2.24 -1.22 2.81
C LEU A 298 2.62 -1.05 4.29
N ASP A 299 3.12 0.13 4.63
CA ASP A 299 3.29 0.52 6.03
C ASP A 299 1.97 1.06 6.59
N GLU A 300 1.16 1.68 5.72
CA GLU A 300 -0.11 2.30 6.03
C GLU A 300 -1.13 1.99 4.93
N ALA A 301 -2.34 1.58 5.31
CA ALA A 301 -3.43 1.33 4.37
C ALA A 301 -4.03 2.64 3.80
N VAL A 302 -4.01 3.70 4.60
CA VAL A 302 -4.53 5.03 4.23
C VAL A 302 -3.59 6.12 4.77
N PRO A 303 -2.57 6.52 3.99
CA PRO A 303 -1.58 7.51 4.42
C PRO A 303 -2.16 8.91 4.56
N GLY A 304 -1.50 9.73 5.39
CA GLY A 304 -1.90 11.10 5.68
C GLY A 304 -3.00 11.24 6.73
N ILE A 305 -3.34 10.14 7.40
CA ILE A 305 -4.31 10.13 8.52
C ILE A 305 -3.60 10.00 9.87
N LEU A 306 -2.47 9.29 9.96
CA LEU A 306 -1.65 9.31 11.16
C LEU A 306 -0.91 10.65 11.24
N ILE A 307 -1.26 11.46 12.24
CA ILE A 307 -0.38 12.53 12.67
C ILE A 307 0.82 11.82 13.28
N ARG A 308 1.96 11.78 12.55
CA ARG A 308 3.23 11.48 13.20
C ARG A 308 3.26 12.38 14.43
N ARG A 309 3.29 11.80 15.64
CA ARG A 309 3.68 12.56 16.82
C ARG A 309 5.00 13.19 16.39
N GLU A 310 5.00 14.50 16.14
CA GLU A 310 6.26 15.20 15.98
C GLU A 310 7.04 14.77 17.20
N SER A 311 8.13 14.04 16.97
CA SER A 311 9.04 13.70 18.03
C SER A 311 9.41 15.06 18.60
N THR A 312 8.77 15.46 19.71
CA THR A 312 9.27 16.50 20.56
C THR A 312 10.59 15.93 21.02
N GLU A 313 11.63 16.12 20.19
CA GLU A 313 12.99 16.06 20.65
C GLU A 313 12.98 16.93 21.90
N PRO A 314 13.31 16.36 23.08
CA PRO A 314 13.43 17.18 24.27
C PRO A 314 14.38 18.29 23.87
N SER A 315 13.85 19.52 23.84
CA SER A 315 14.65 20.69 23.55
C SER A 315 15.58 20.83 24.74
N ASP A 316 16.75 20.19 24.64
CA ASP A 316 17.91 20.39 25.51
C ASP A 316 18.52 21.78 25.24
N ALA A 317 17.66 22.81 25.13
CA ALA A 317 18.05 24.18 25.32
C ALA A 317 18.23 24.38 26.83
N ALA A 318 19.37 23.91 27.34
CA ALA A 318 19.89 24.39 28.60
C ALA A 318 19.90 25.93 28.55
N PRO A 319 19.38 26.63 29.57
CA PRO A 319 19.50 28.07 29.62
C PRO A 319 20.99 28.41 29.67
N HIS A 320 21.49 29.13 28.66
CA HIS A 320 22.74 29.84 28.75
C HIS A 320 22.57 30.90 29.86
N GLU A 321 23.12 30.60 31.04
CA GLU A 321 23.38 31.62 32.06
C GLU A 321 24.56 32.46 31.57
N ASP A 322 24.26 33.63 30.99
CA ASP A 322 25.25 34.68 30.78
C ASP A 322 25.44 35.43 32.11
N GLU A 323 26.65 35.31 32.68
CA GLU A 323 27.20 36.19 33.72
C GLU A 323 27.79 37.47 33.13
#